data_AF-A0A2N2EC91-F1
#
_entry.id   AF-A0A2N2EC91-F1
#
_cell.length_a   1.000
_cell.length_b   1.000
_cell.length_c   1.000
_cell.angle_alpha   90.00
_cell.angle_beta   90.00
_cell.angle_gamma   90.00
#
_symmetry.space_group_name_H-M   'P 1'
#
loop_
_entity.id
_entity.type
_entity.pdbx_description
1 polymer ?
#
loop_
_entity_poly.entity_id
_entity_poly.type
_entity_poly.pdbx_seq_one_letter_code
_entity_poly.pdbx_strand_id
1 'polypeptide(L)'
;MLDYKDTEKLCQLDTKILNTFLEYRALRFQINTDASKKALDIMRRYINQYYKEDPLEEINKSFLERFYSSFLPCHLLRLTYKDIESLSIEWAMFSDFISNSYHITSLKRFCKDVYKDHENELFRILYLIKEVRKYGEVPVLCWEPFIIDMKCYKNMKSKENAFAKYIVYDQGYFKIEDKLGNNIIFIKNSPVKTYYKIKIDVPVGEEMKIGDIIHMSIKRKVFSTAWNMVNVKAYFDQSAGEYLNLGGNKDEASKNS
;
A
#
# COMPACT_ATOMS: atom_id res chain seq x y z
N MET A 1 -29.87 -12.72 20.12
CA MET A 1 -29.27 -11.82 21.12
C MET A 1 -28.11 -12.59 21.73
N LEU A 2 -26.90 -12.38 21.22
CA LEU A 2 -25.70 -13.06 21.73
C LEU A 2 -25.13 -12.16 22.83
N ASP A 3 -25.06 -12.69 24.04
CA ASP A 3 -24.72 -11.98 25.26
C ASP A 3 -23.19 -11.90 25.39
N TYR A 4 -22.60 -10.78 24.96
CA TYR A 4 -21.16 -10.51 25.08
C TYR A 4 -20.89 -9.80 26.40
N LYS A 5 -20.45 -10.56 27.41
CA LYS A 5 -20.10 -10.01 28.73
C LYS A 5 -18.75 -9.30 28.71
N ASP A 6 -18.77 -8.10 29.28
CA ASP A 6 -17.63 -7.25 29.68
C ASP A 6 -16.56 -8.02 30.44
N THR A 7 -15.67 -8.63 29.68
CA THR A 7 -14.31 -8.95 30.10
C THR A 7 -13.40 -8.24 29.11
N GLU A 8 -12.18 -7.88 29.50
CA GLU A 8 -11.11 -7.36 28.63
C GLU A 8 -10.69 -8.32 27.48
N LYS A 9 -11.63 -9.13 27.00
CA LYS A 9 -11.57 -9.92 25.80
C LYS A 9 -11.99 -9.03 24.63
N LEU A 10 -10.98 -8.37 24.08
CA LEU A 10 -10.76 -8.15 22.64
C LEU A 10 -11.87 -8.77 21.78
N CYS A 11 -12.66 -7.92 21.14
CA CYS A 11 -13.91 -8.32 20.52
C CYS A 11 -13.69 -9.13 19.25
N GLN A 12 -14.26 -10.34 19.24
CA GLN A 12 -14.20 -11.23 18.09
C GLN A 12 -15.20 -10.78 17.02
N LEU A 13 -14.69 -10.12 15.98
CA LEU A 13 -15.48 -9.55 14.90
C LEU A 13 -15.20 -10.28 13.57
N ASP A 14 -16.11 -11.18 13.18
CA ASP A 14 -16.04 -11.90 11.90
C ASP A 14 -16.30 -10.95 10.71
N THR A 15 -15.69 -11.26 9.55
CA THR A 15 -15.95 -10.67 8.21
C THR A 15 -17.43 -10.51 7.88
N LYS A 16 -18.30 -11.38 8.42
CA LYS A 16 -19.76 -11.25 8.32
C LYS A 16 -20.27 -9.92 8.84
N ILE A 17 -19.71 -9.37 9.92
CA ILE A 17 -20.15 -8.11 10.51
C ILE A 17 -19.78 -6.93 9.61
N LEU A 18 -18.62 -6.99 8.95
CA LEU A 18 -18.23 -5.99 7.96
C LEU A 18 -19.08 -6.14 6.68
N ASN A 19 -19.43 -7.35 6.25
CA ASN A 19 -20.41 -7.55 5.18
C ASN A 19 -21.81 -7.01 5.56
N THR A 20 -22.25 -7.23 6.80
CA THR A 20 -23.48 -6.63 7.34
C THR A 20 -23.38 -5.11 7.37
N PHE A 21 -22.23 -4.52 7.69
CA PHE A 21 -22.03 -3.08 7.57
C PHE A 21 -22.10 -2.61 6.12
N LEU A 22 -21.48 -3.32 5.17
CA LEU A 22 -21.55 -2.99 3.75
C LEU A 22 -23.00 -3.04 3.23
N GLU A 23 -23.77 -4.06 3.64
CA GLU A 23 -25.20 -4.18 3.34
C GLU A 23 -26.02 -3.09 4.02
N TYR A 24 -25.74 -2.80 5.30
CA TYR A 24 -26.36 -1.73 6.06
C TYR A 24 -26.12 -0.36 5.42
N ARG A 25 -24.89 -0.08 4.99
CA ARG A 25 -24.55 1.13 4.23
C ARG A 25 -25.28 1.16 2.91
N ALA A 26 -25.29 0.07 2.15
CA ALA A 26 -26.02 0.00 0.88
C ALA A 26 -27.54 0.21 1.01
N LEU A 27 -28.16 -0.26 2.11
CA LEU A 27 -29.60 -0.24 2.32
C LEU A 27 -30.13 0.98 3.09
N ARG A 28 -29.41 1.47 4.11
CA ARG A 28 -29.93 2.50 5.04
C ARG A 28 -29.35 3.89 4.85
N PHE A 29 -28.17 4.02 4.28
CA PHE A 29 -27.57 5.30 3.97
C PHE A 29 -27.29 5.31 2.48
N GLN A 30 -28.15 5.93 1.68
CA GLN A 30 -27.93 6.10 0.24
C GLN A 30 -26.44 6.39 0.00
N ILE A 31 -25.76 5.52 -0.78
CA ILE A 31 -24.35 5.72 -1.10
C ILE A 31 -24.30 6.93 -2.03
N ASN A 32 -24.22 8.11 -1.43
CA ASN A 32 -24.53 9.38 -2.08
C ASN A 32 -23.41 9.86 -2.98
N THR A 33 -22.25 9.20 -2.97
CA THR A 33 -21.10 9.58 -3.78
C THR A 33 -20.38 8.37 -4.38
N ASP A 34 -19.81 8.55 -5.57
CA ASP A 34 -18.96 7.54 -6.20
C ASP A 34 -17.67 7.27 -5.39
N ALA A 35 -17.21 8.27 -4.62
CA ALA A 35 -16.07 8.13 -3.71
C ALA A 35 -16.35 7.11 -2.60
N SER A 36 -17.51 7.18 -1.93
CA SER A 36 -17.93 6.19 -0.94
C SER A 36 -18.04 4.78 -1.53
N LYS A 37 -18.60 4.62 -2.73
CA LYS A 37 -18.66 3.30 -3.40
C LYS A 37 -17.27 2.71 -3.60
N LYS A 38 -16.36 3.53 -4.13
CA LYS A 38 -14.97 3.14 -4.38
C LYS A 38 -14.24 2.79 -3.09
N ALA A 39 -14.44 3.56 -2.02
CA ALA A 39 -13.90 3.27 -0.70
C ALA A 39 -14.37 1.90 -0.16
N LEU A 40 -15.68 1.65 -0.19
CA LEU A 40 -16.26 0.38 0.26
C LEU A 40 -15.76 -0.81 -0.58
N ASP A 41 -15.57 -0.64 -1.88
CA ASP A 41 -15.00 -1.67 -2.77
C ASP A 41 -13.55 -2.00 -2.44
N ILE A 42 -12.75 -1.01 -2.01
CA ILE A 42 -11.36 -1.22 -1.58
C ILE A 42 -11.33 -1.96 -0.24
N MET A 43 -12.18 -1.55 0.71
CA MET A 43 -12.35 -2.26 1.97
C MET A 43 -12.76 -3.72 1.74
N ARG A 44 -13.74 -3.97 0.86
CA ARG A 44 -14.18 -5.32 0.50
C ARG A 44 -13.05 -6.16 -0.10
N ARG A 45 -12.24 -5.58 -0.99
CA ARG A 45 -11.08 -6.26 -1.58
C ARG A 45 -10.03 -6.64 -0.55
N TYR A 46 -9.75 -5.76 0.40
CA TYR A 46 -8.81 -6.06 1.49
C TYR A 46 -9.26 -7.29 2.27
N ILE A 47 -10.53 -7.32 2.68
CA ILE A 47 -11.09 -8.43 3.44
C ILE A 47 -11.01 -9.73 2.65
N ASN A 48 -11.46 -9.70 1.40
CA ASN A 48 -11.48 -10.87 0.54
C ASN A 48 -10.07 -11.39 0.20
N GLN A 49 -9.05 -10.53 0.24
CA GLN A 49 -7.68 -10.95 -0.04
C GLN A 49 -7.04 -11.66 1.17
N TYR A 50 -7.27 -11.17 2.39
CA TYR A 50 -6.55 -11.65 3.57
C TYR A 50 -7.37 -12.53 4.52
N TYR A 51 -8.70 -12.48 4.46
CA TYR A 51 -9.59 -13.05 5.48
C TYR A 51 -10.79 -13.82 4.88
N LYS A 52 -10.68 -14.33 3.65
CA LYS A 52 -11.78 -14.99 2.94
C LYS A 52 -12.17 -16.35 3.51
N GLU A 53 -11.21 -17.08 4.07
CA GLU A 53 -11.38 -18.45 4.57
C GLU A 53 -11.07 -18.56 6.07
N ASP A 54 -10.17 -17.71 6.58
CA ASP A 54 -9.94 -17.56 8.02
C ASP A 54 -10.95 -16.55 8.55
N PRO A 55 -11.95 -16.95 9.37
CA PRO A 55 -12.77 -15.99 10.08
C PRO A 55 -11.82 -15.10 10.86
N LEU A 56 -11.86 -13.79 10.59
CA LEU A 56 -11.08 -12.83 11.35
C LEU A 56 -11.51 -12.99 12.81
N GLU A 57 -10.65 -13.59 13.64
CA GLU A 57 -10.99 -13.85 15.03
C GLU A 57 -11.11 -12.53 15.80
N GLU A 58 -10.52 -11.43 15.32
CA GLU A 58 -10.55 -10.13 15.98
C GLU A 58 -10.25 -8.96 15.02
N ILE A 59 -11.06 -7.89 15.06
CA ILE A 59 -10.69 -6.59 14.44
C ILE A 59 -9.90 -5.80 15.48
N ASN A 60 -8.57 -5.76 15.32
CA ASN A 60 -7.66 -5.06 16.22
C ASN A 60 -6.82 -4.01 15.47
N LYS A 61 -5.87 -3.38 16.18
CA LYS A 61 -4.98 -2.37 15.60
C LYS A 61 -4.22 -2.89 14.37
N SER A 62 -3.69 -4.11 14.45
CA SER A 62 -2.90 -4.74 13.38
C SER A 62 -3.71 -4.94 12.09
N PHE A 63 -5.01 -5.18 12.19
CA PHE A 63 -5.90 -5.29 11.03
C PHE A 63 -5.91 -3.99 10.21
N LEU A 64 -5.98 -2.84 10.86
CA LEU A 64 -5.96 -1.54 10.17
C LEU A 64 -4.54 -1.10 9.80
N GLU A 65 -3.55 -1.37 10.64
CA GLU A 65 -2.14 -1.09 10.32
C GLU A 65 -1.73 -1.83 9.04
N ARG A 66 -2.08 -3.12 8.90
CA ARG A 66 -1.86 -3.88 7.66
C ARG A 66 -2.58 -3.26 6.46
N PHE A 67 -3.81 -2.78 6.64
CA PHE A 67 -4.56 -2.12 5.57
C PHE A 67 -3.81 -0.90 5.03
N TYR A 68 -3.41 0.02 5.92
CA TYR A 68 -2.78 1.28 5.52
C TYR A 68 -1.31 1.14 5.10
N SER A 69 -0.55 0.27 5.77
CA SER A 69 0.88 0.11 5.51
C SER A 69 1.19 -0.77 4.30
N SER A 70 0.39 -1.81 4.03
CA SER A 70 0.75 -2.84 3.04
C SER A 70 -0.26 -2.99 1.90
N PHE A 71 -1.56 -3.01 2.21
CA PHE A 71 -2.57 -3.24 1.18
C PHE A 71 -2.87 -1.99 0.36
N LEU A 72 -3.24 -0.88 1.02
CA LEU A 72 -3.63 0.36 0.38
C LEU A 72 -2.54 0.90 -0.56
N PRO A 73 -1.23 0.85 -0.22
CA PRO A 73 -0.18 1.34 -1.10
C PRO A 73 -0.04 0.58 -2.42
N CYS A 74 -0.49 -0.68 -2.48
CA CYS A 74 -0.57 -1.43 -3.74
C CYS A 74 -1.66 -0.89 -4.68
N HIS A 75 -2.61 -0.10 -4.17
CA HIS A 75 -3.74 0.46 -4.90
C HIS A 75 -3.66 1.97 -5.10
N LEU A 76 -2.77 2.68 -4.40
CA LEU A 76 -2.67 4.16 -4.37
C LEU A 76 -2.59 4.81 -5.75
N LEU A 77 -1.98 4.16 -6.74
CA LEU A 77 -1.90 4.70 -8.10
C LEU A 77 -3.24 4.96 -8.78
N ARG A 78 -4.30 4.30 -8.31
CA ARG A 78 -5.67 4.47 -8.81
C ARG A 78 -6.50 5.39 -7.92
N LEU A 79 -5.89 5.93 -6.87
CA LEU A 79 -6.55 6.73 -5.84
C LEU A 79 -6.07 8.19 -5.92
N THR A 80 -7.03 9.06 -5.67
CA THR A 80 -6.82 10.49 -5.46
C THR A 80 -6.76 10.78 -3.96
N TYR A 81 -6.34 11.99 -3.58
CA TYR A 81 -6.40 12.44 -2.18
C TYR A 81 -7.82 12.33 -1.61
N LYS A 82 -8.83 12.71 -2.39
CA LYS A 82 -10.26 12.60 -2.01
C LYS A 82 -10.71 11.17 -1.80
N ASP A 83 -10.15 10.21 -2.57
CA ASP A 83 -10.47 8.79 -2.37
C ASP A 83 -9.91 8.28 -1.05
N ILE A 84 -8.71 8.73 -0.66
CA ILE A 84 -8.11 8.42 0.64
C ILE A 84 -8.95 9.01 1.77
N GLU A 85 -9.32 10.29 1.69
CA GLU A 85 -10.22 10.92 2.67
C GLU A 85 -11.57 10.18 2.79
N SER A 86 -12.15 9.77 1.66
CA SER A 86 -13.40 9.01 1.65
C SER A 86 -13.24 7.62 2.30
N LEU A 87 -12.10 6.94 2.10
CA LEU A 87 -11.79 5.68 2.77
C LEU A 87 -11.76 5.84 4.29
N SER A 88 -11.17 6.92 4.77
CA SER A 88 -11.09 7.26 6.19
C SER A 88 -12.47 7.44 6.80
N ILE A 89 -13.35 8.16 6.10
CA ILE A 89 -14.74 8.38 6.53
C ILE A 89 -15.48 7.05 6.63
N GLU A 90 -15.36 6.16 5.64
CA GLU A 90 -16.04 4.86 5.67
C GLU A 90 -15.49 3.96 6.79
N TRP A 91 -14.18 3.97 7.05
CA TRP A 91 -13.60 3.25 8.20
C TRP A 91 -14.06 3.82 9.54
N ALA A 92 -14.18 5.14 9.67
CA ALA A 92 -14.73 5.78 10.87
C ALA A 92 -16.21 5.39 11.09
N MET A 93 -17.02 5.42 10.03
CA MET A 93 -18.42 4.99 10.07
C MET A 93 -18.55 3.50 10.43
N PHE A 94 -17.67 2.65 9.91
CA PHE A 94 -17.62 1.25 10.31
C PHE A 94 -17.31 1.10 11.80
N SER A 95 -16.31 1.82 12.29
CA SER A 95 -15.92 1.81 13.69
C SER A 95 -17.05 2.27 14.61
N ASP A 96 -17.79 3.31 14.21
CA ASP A 96 -18.97 3.80 14.93
C ASP A 96 -20.11 2.77 14.90
N PHE A 97 -20.36 2.13 13.75
CA PHE A 97 -21.36 1.07 13.63
C PHE A 97 -21.06 -0.08 14.60
N ILE A 98 -19.81 -0.51 14.68
CA ILE A 98 -19.40 -1.57 15.61
C ILE A 98 -19.54 -1.11 17.06
N SER A 99 -19.01 0.07 17.40
CA SER A 99 -19.06 0.59 18.76
C SER A 99 -20.50 0.74 19.27
N ASN A 100 -21.43 1.15 18.41
CA ASN A 100 -22.83 1.35 18.79
C ASN A 100 -23.62 0.03 18.83
N SER A 101 -23.32 -0.91 17.92
CA SER A 101 -24.08 -2.17 17.81
C SER A 101 -23.60 -3.24 18.79
N TYR A 102 -22.35 -3.13 19.26
CA TYR A 102 -21.70 -4.17 20.08
C TYR A 102 -21.05 -3.62 21.36
N HIS A 103 -21.20 -2.32 21.67
CA HIS A 103 -20.67 -1.66 22.87
C HIS A 103 -19.13 -1.67 23.02
N ILE A 104 -18.38 -1.86 21.93
CA ILE A 104 -16.91 -1.94 21.94
C ILE A 104 -16.31 -0.55 21.72
N THR A 105 -16.09 0.18 22.82
CA THR A 105 -15.53 1.54 22.77
C THR A 105 -14.04 1.58 22.42
N SER A 106 -13.30 0.49 22.66
CA SER A 106 -11.87 0.38 22.36
C SER A 106 -11.57 0.46 20.86
N LEU A 107 -12.37 -0.21 20.03
CA LEU A 107 -12.22 -0.21 18.58
C LEU A 107 -12.29 1.20 17.98
N LYS A 108 -13.26 2.01 18.43
CA LYS A 108 -13.43 3.39 17.97
C LYS A 108 -12.20 4.25 18.23
N ARG A 109 -11.55 4.08 19.40
CA ARG A 109 -10.32 4.80 19.74
C ARG A 109 -9.17 4.36 18.84
N PHE A 110 -8.92 3.05 18.71
CA PHE A 110 -7.81 2.55 17.90
C PHE A 110 -7.94 2.91 16.42
N CYS A 111 -9.13 2.83 15.83
CA CYS A 111 -9.33 3.17 14.42
C CYS A 111 -9.01 4.65 14.14
N LYS A 112 -9.38 5.54 15.07
CA LYS A 112 -9.07 6.97 14.98
C LYS A 112 -7.56 7.22 15.10
N ASP A 113 -6.91 6.56 16.04
CA ASP A 113 -5.46 6.71 16.28
C ASP A 113 -4.66 6.21 15.06
N VAL A 114 -4.91 4.99 14.59
CA VAL A 114 -4.26 4.41 13.41
C VAL A 114 -4.44 5.29 12.18
N TYR A 115 -5.66 5.81 11.96
CA TYR A 115 -5.89 6.69 10.81
C TYR A 115 -5.03 7.96 10.88
N LYS A 116 -5.06 8.65 12.02
CA LYS A 116 -4.31 9.89 12.21
C LYS A 116 -2.80 9.67 12.04
N ASP A 117 -2.32 8.51 12.48
CA ASP A 117 -0.91 8.13 12.36
C ASP A 117 -0.49 7.90 10.90
N HIS A 118 -1.40 7.37 10.05
CA HIS A 118 -1.09 7.04 8.66
C HIS A 118 -1.53 8.07 7.61
N GLU A 119 -2.46 8.99 7.90
CA GLU A 119 -3.02 9.93 6.90
C GLU A 119 -1.94 10.73 6.16
N ASN A 120 -1.05 11.39 6.90
CA ASN A 120 0.05 12.16 6.31
C ASN A 120 1.04 11.27 5.54
N GLU A 121 1.30 10.07 6.06
CA GLU A 121 2.19 9.13 5.39
C GLU A 121 1.58 8.61 4.09
N LEU A 122 0.27 8.37 4.02
CA LEU A 122 -0.40 7.93 2.80
C LEU A 122 -0.37 9.00 1.71
N PHE A 123 -0.52 10.27 2.08
CA PHE A 123 -0.38 11.39 1.14
C PHE A 123 1.05 11.52 0.60
N ARG A 124 2.05 11.33 1.46
CA ARG A 124 3.46 11.27 1.07
C ARG A 124 3.75 10.07 0.16
N ILE A 125 3.27 8.88 0.52
CA ILE A 125 3.43 7.66 -0.27
C ILE A 125 2.74 7.81 -1.63
N LEU A 126 1.53 8.39 -1.68
CA LEU A 126 0.81 8.65 -2.93
C LEU A 126 1.60 9.58 -3.86
N TYR A 127 2.18 10.64 -3.30
CA TYR A 127 3.09 11.51 -4.03
C TYR A 127 4.30 10.74 -4.55
N LEU A 128 5.00 10.02 -3.68
CA LEU A 128 6.21 9.26 -4.01
C LEU A 128 5.96 8.19 -5.08
N ILE A 129 4.90 7.39 -4.99
CA ILE A 129 4.63 6.36 -6.00
C ILE A 129 4.33 6.96 -7.38
N LYS A 130 3.74 8.16 -7.44
CA LYS A 130 3.50 8.90 -8.70
C LYS A 130 4.80 9.48 -9.27
N GLU A 131 5.66 10.04 -8.43
CA GLU A 131 6.93 10.66 -8.85
C GLU A 131 8.00 9.62 -9.20
N VAL A 132 8.21 8.61 -8.35
CA VAL A 132 9.24 7.57 -8.56
C VAL A 132 8.93 6.75 -9.83
N ARG A 133 7.65 6.64 -10.22
CA ARG A 133 7.29 6.01 -11.51
C ARG A 133 7.75 6.76 -12.74
N LYS A 134 8.01 8.07 -12.65
CA LYS A 134 8.55 8.86 -13.78
C LYS A 134 9.98 8.44 -14.14
N TYR A 135 10.72 7.81 -13.22
CA TYR A 135 12.05 7.24 -13.49
C TYR A 135 11.97 5.91 -14.23
N GLY A 136 10.83 5.23 -14.16
CA GLY A 136 10.61 4.02 -14.91
C GLY A 136 10.41 4.29 -16.39
N GLU A 137 10.49 3.26 -17.21
CA GLU A 137 10.16 3.33 -18.64
C GLU A 137 8.63 3.27 -18.85
N VAL A 138 7.88 3.91 -17.95
CA VAL A 138 6.43 3.86 -17.91
C VAL A 138 5.88 4.96 -18.81
N PRO A 139 4.98 4.66 -19.77
CA PRO A 139 4.51 5.63 -20.76
C PRO A 139 3.37 6.50 -20.21
N VAL A 140 3.45 6.94 -18.96
CA VAL A 140 2.40 7.76 -18.32
C VAL A 140 2.87 9.20 -18.22
N LEU A 141 2.13 10.11 -18.86
CA LEU A 141 2.40 11.55 -18.84
C LEU A 141 1.71 12.24 -17.67
N CYS A 142 0.49 11.79 -17.33
CA CYS A 142 -0.30 12.35 -16.25
C CYS A 142 -1.12 11.24 -15.58
N TRP A 143 -1.32 11.34 -14.27
CA TRP A 143 -2.16 10.42 -13.50
C TRP A 143 -3.60 10.93 -13.37
N GLU A 144 -3.80 12.26 -13.37
CA GLU A 144 -5.09 12.92 -13.16
C GLU A 144 -5.23 14.13 -14.10
N PRO A 145 -5.88 13.99 -15.28
CA PRO A 145 -6.45 12.76 -15.83
C PRO A 145 -5.36 11.76 -16.25
N PHE A 146 -5.70 10.48 -16.32
CA PHE A 146 -4.74 9.44 -16.73
C PHE A 146 -4.44 9.56 -18.23
N ILE A 147 -3.21 10.00 -18.57
CA ILE A 147 -2.75 10.23 -19.94
C ILE A 147 -1.54 9.34 -20.22
N ILE A 148 -1.62 8.56 -21.30
CA ILE A 148 -0.54 7.68 -21.77
C ILE A 148 0.11 8.29 -23.02
N ASP A 149 1.45 8.32 -23.06
CA ASP A 149 2.21 8.55 -24.29
C ASP A 149 2.25 7.25 -25.12
N MET A 150 1.44 7.20 -26.18
CA MET A 150 1.36 6.04 -27.06
C MET A 150 2.66 5.73 -27.82
N LYS A 151 3.50 6.73 -28.09
CA LYS A 151 4.80 6.53 -28.72
C LYS A 151 5.77 5.88 -27.74
N CYS A 152 5.81 6.39 -26.51
CA CYS A 152 6.58 5.77 -25.43
C CYS A 152 6.11 4.33 -25.16
N TYR A 153 4.79 4.09 -25.14
CA TYR A 153 4.20 2.76 -24.93
C TYR A 153 4.63 1.76 -26.00
N LYS A 154 4.56 2.15 -27.28
CA LYS A 154 5.01 1.30 -28.40
C LYS A 154 6.51 0.99 -28.31
N ASN A 155 7.32 1.96 -27.92
CA ASN A 155 8.77 1.79 -27.73
C ASN A 155 9.10 0.90 -26.52
N MET A 156 8.33 0.98 -25.44
CA MET A 156 8.47 0.09 -24.29
C MET A 156 8.15 -1.36 -24.72
N LYS A 157 7.04 -1.57 -25.43
CA LYS A 157 6.62 -2.90 -25.92
C LYS A 157 7.61 -3.54 -26.90
N SER A 158 8.23 -2.74 -27.77
CA SER A 158 9.25 -3.26 -28.69
C SER A 158 10.56 -3.63 -27.99
N LYS A 159 10.90 -2.94 -26.88
CA LYS A 159 12.10 -3.21 -26.08
C LYS A 159 11.93 -4.34 -25.06
N GLU A 160 10.72 -4.65 -24.61
CA GLU A 160 10.45 -5.77 -23.68
C GLU A 160 10.99 -7.11 -24.22
N ASN A 161 11.04 -7.30 -25.54
CA ASN A 161 11.55 -8.52 -26.18
C ASN A 161 13.04 -8.47 -26.55
N ALA A 162 13.69 -7.32 -26.37
CA ALA A 162 15.10 -7.15 -26.70
C ALA A 162 15.94 -7.22 -25.42
N PHE A 163 16.35 -8.42 -25.01
CA PHE A 163 17.38 -8.57 -23.98
C PHE A 163 18.68 -7.94 -24.50
N ALA A 164 18.99 -6.73 -24.01
CA ALA A 164 20.25 -6.11 -24.31
C ALA A 164 21.37 -6.94 -23.67
N LYS A 165 22.25 -7.51 -24.51
CA LYS A 165 23.54 -8.03 -24.08
C LYS A 165 24.17 -6.93 -23.19
N TYR A 166 24.62 -7.26 -21.99
CA TYR A 166 25.25 -6.35 -21.00
C TYR A 166 24.32 -5.52 -20.08
N ILE A 167 23.09 -5.95 -19.83
CA ILE A 167 22.26 -5.39 -18.75
C ILE A 167 22.01 -6.44 -17.66
N VAL A 168 22.26 -6.05 -16.41
CA VAL A 168 21.90 -6.81 -15.22
C VAL A 168 20.59 -6.25 -14.67
N TYR A 169 19.67 -7.14 -14.30
CA TYR A 169 18.38 -6.80 -13.70
C TYR A 169 18.31 -7.36 -12.29
N ASP A 170 17.62 -6.64 -11.40
CA ASP A 170 17.16 -7.17 -10.12
C ASP A 170 15.72 -6.70 -9.86
N GLN A 171 14.96 -7.47 -9.11
CA GLN A 171 13.57 -7.18 -8.78
C GLN A 171 13.22 -7.67 -7.38
N GLY A 172 12.30 -6.97 -6.73
CA GLY A 172 11.83 -7.33 -5.41
C GLY A 172 11.47 -6.12 -4.57
N TYR A 173 11.55 -6.31 -3.26
CA TYR A 173 11.32 -5.27 -2.26
C TYR A 173 12.67 -4.72 -1.78
N PHE A 174 12.85 -3.43 -1.99
CA PHE A 174 14.06 -2.72 -1.65
C PHE A 174 13.80 -1.74 -0.51
N LYS A 175 14.51 -1.91 0.61
CA LYS A 175 14.44 -0.99 1.74
C LYS A 175 15.46 0.13 1.58
N ILE A 176 15.09 1.38 1.81
CA ILE A 176 16.03 2.51 1.87
C ILE A 176 16.83 2.40 3.17
N GLU A 177 18.13 2.18 3.04
CA GLU A 177 19.05 2.03 4.19
C GLU A 177 19.75 3.35 4.51
N ASP A 178 20.06 4.15 3.50
CA ASP A 178 20.79 5.41 3.68
C ASP A 178 20.55 6.38 2.52
N LYS A 179 20.87 7.65 2.74
CA LYS A 179 20.76 8.75 1.79
C LYS A 179 22.04 9.57 1.77
N LEU A 180 22.61 9.78 0.59
CA LEU A 180 23.70 10.73 0.40
C LEU A 180 23.14 12.04 -0.14
N GLY A 181 22.85 12.97 0.77
CA GLY A 181 22.07 14.17 0.45
C GLY A 181 20.66 13.81 -0.01
N ASN A 182 20.10 14.61 -0.92
CA ASN A 182 18.72 14.44 -1.41
C ASN A 182 18.64 13.84 -2.82
N ASN A 183 19.76 13.45 -3.43
CA ASN A 183 19.79 13.01 -4.83
C ASN A 183 20.30 11.58 -5.03
N ILE A 184 20.69 10.90 -3.96
CA ILE A 184 21.21 9.53 -4.01
C ILE A 184 20.63 8.75 -2.84
N ILE A 185 20.03 7.59 -3.14
CA ILE A 185 19.57 6.62 -2.15
C ILE A 185 20.38 5.33 -2.24
N PHE A 186 20.66 4.76 -1.06
CA PHE A 186 21.17 3.41 -0.91
C PHE A 186 20.03 2.51 -0.48
N ILE A 187 19.81 1.46 -1.25
CA ILE A 187 18.73 0.52 -1.00
C ILE A 187 19.28 -0.90 -0.86
N LYS A 188 18.57 -1.73 -0.12
CA LYS A 188 18.91 -3.13 0.09
C LYS A 188 17.76 -4.03 -0.33
N ASN A 189 18.07 -5.06 -1.11
CA ASN A 189 17.08 -6.08 -1.44
C ASN A 189 16.98 -7.07 -0.27
N SER A 190 15.82 -7.12 0.41
CA SER A 190 15.62 -7.89 1.64
C SER A 190 15.96 -9.39 1.58
N PRO A 191 15.72 -10.14 0.48
CA PRO A 191 16.06 -11.56 0.39
C PRO A 191 17.55 -11.80 0.13
N VAL A 192 18.22 -10.90 -0.61
CA VAL A 192 19.57 -11.14 -1.16
C VAL A 192 20.65 -10.38 -0.37
N LYS A 193 20.26 -9.44 0.49
CA LYS A 193 21.14 -8.56 1.29
C LYS A 193 22.16 -7.76 0.46
N THR A 194 21.93 -7.62 -0.84
CA THR A 194 22.74 -6.79 -1.73
C THR A 194 22.33 -5.33 -1.61
N TYR A 195 23.32 -4.44 -1.69
CA TYR A 195 23.13 -2.99 -1.65
C TYR A 195 23.23 -2.38 -3.05
N TYR A 196 22.37 -1.40 -3.32
CA TYR A 196 22.24 -0.74 -4.60
C TYR A 196 22.24 0.77 -4.40
N LYS A 197 22.86 1.48 -5.34
CA LYS A 197 22.90 2.94 -5.36
C LYS A 197 22.05 3.45 -6.53
N ILE A 198 21.06 4.29 -6.23
CA ILE A 198 20.18 4.90 -7.24
C ILE A 198 20.25 6.43 -7.12
N LYS A 199 20.35 7.10 -8.26
CA LYS A 199 20.24 8.56 -8.35
C LYS A 199 18.77 8.95 -8.52
N ILE A 200 18.35 9.96 -7.79
CA ILE A 200 17.01 10.55 -7.82
C ILE A 200 17.11 12.07 -7.88
N ASP A 201 16.04 12.73 -8.28
CA ASP A 201 15.89 14.17 -8.23
C ASP A 201 15.69 14.62 -6.79
N VAL A 202 16.24 15.80 -6.48
CA VAL A 202 16.26 16.38 -5.12
C VAL A 202 14.88 16.45 -4.47
N PRO A 203 13.81 16.94 -5.13
CA PRO A 203 12.49 17.04 -4.49
C PRO A 203 11.91 15.67 -4.10
N VAL A 204 12.14 14.65 -4.92
CA VAL A 204 11.68 13.28 -4.63
C VAL A 204 12.48 12.73 -3.46
N GLY A 205 13.79 12.95 -3.45
CA GLY A 205 14.66 12.47 -2.38
C GLY A 205 14.44 13.17 -1.04
N GLU A 206 13.94 14.40 -1.01
CA GLU A 206 13.55 15.07 0.24
C GLU A 206 12.41 14.33 0.95
N GLU A 207 11.41 13.88 0.20
CA GLU A 207 10.24 13.17 0.72
C GLU A 207 10.50 11.70 1.09
N MET A 208 11.57 11.09 0.54
CA MET A 208 11.96 9.71 0.85
C MET A 208 12.59 9.60 2.24
N LYS A 209 12.15 8.64 3.04
CA LYS A 209 12.66 8.38 4.39
C LYS A 209 13.51 7.11 4.42
N ILE A 210 14.51 7.10 5.31
CA ILE A 210 15.22 5.87 5.65
C ILE A 210 14.21 4.90 6.27
N GLY A 211 14.25 3.65 5.83
CA GLY A 211 13.29 2.62 6.23
C GLY A 211 12.15 2.40 5.25
N ASP A 212 11.85 3.35 4.36
CA ASP A 212 10.82 3.18 3.32
C ASP A 212 11.15 1.97 2.42
N ILE A 213 10.11 1.34 1.88
CA ILE A 213 10.22 0.11 1.08
C ILE A 213 9.65 0.37 -0.31
N ILE A 214 10.39 -0.03 -1.34
CA ILE A 214 9.99 0.13 -2.74
C ILE A 214 9.89 -1.26 -3.39
N HIS A 215 8.71 -1.61 -3.89
CA HIS A 215 8.55 -2.80 -4.74
C HIS A 215 8.80 -2.39 -6.19
N MET A 216 9.96 -2.76 -6.72
CA MET A 216 10.38 -2.34 -8.05
C MET A 216 11.27 -3.36 -8.77
N SER A 217 11.58 -3.03 -10.00
CA SER A 217 12.65 -3.65 -10.80
C SER A 217 13.67 -2.58 -11.14
N ILE A 218 14.94 -2.94 -11.05
CA ILE A 218 16.08 -2.07 -11.30
C ILE A 218 16.98 -2.72 -12.34
N LYS A 219 17.71 -1.88 -13.09
CA LYS A 219 18.69 -2.34 -14.07
C LYS A 219 19.99 -1.57 -13.99
N ARG A 220 21.07 -2.21 -14.41
CA ARG A 220 22.39 -1.60 -14.51
C ARG A 220 23.12 -2.14 -15.73
N LYS A 221 23.77 -1.25 -16.48
CA LYS A 221 24.74 -1.64 -17.51
C LYS A 221 25.99 -2.19 -16.82
N VAL A 222 26.60 -3.26 -17.32
CA VAL A 222 27.73 -3.97 -16.67
C VAL A 222 28.88 -3.04 -16.21
N PHE A 223 29.11 -1.92 -16.89
CA PHE A 223 30.17 -0.95 -16.55
C PHE A 223 29.68 0.32 -15.81
N SER A 224 28.41 0.38 -15.41
CA SER A 224 27.85 1.47 -14.60
C SER A 224 27.95 1.12 -13.11
N THR A 225 28.18 2.12 -12.27
CA THR A 225 28.12 1.97 -10.81
C THR A 225 26.71 2.21 -10.26
N ALA A 226 25.93 3.06 -10.91
CA ALA A 226 24.56 3.39 -10.52
C ALA A 226 23.54 2.46 -11.18
N TRP A 227 22.52 2.10 -10.40
CA TRP A 227 21.33 1.37 -10.83
C TRP A 227 20.23 2.36 -11.21
N ASN A 228 19.43 1.98 -12.21
CA ASN A 228 18.27 2.76 -12.68
C ASN A 228 17.00 2.00 -12.36
N MET A 229 15.96 2.73 -11.93
CA MET A 229 14.61 2.18 -11.79
C MET A 229 14.05 1.85 -13.18
N VAL A 230 13.34 0.73 -13.31
CA VAL A 230 12.70 0.30 -14.57
C VAL A 230 11.20 0.38 -14.43
N ASN A 231 10.67 -0.24 -13.38
CA ASN A 231 9.26 -0.26 -13.07
C ASN A 231 9.07 -0.30 -11.56
N VAL A 232 8.17 0.53 -11.04
CA VAL A 232 7.85 0.62 -9.62
C VAL A 232 6.41 0.18 -9.45
N LYS A 233 6.18 -0.93 -8.77
CA LYS A 233 4.84 -1.49 -8.55
C LYS A 233 4.14 -0.79 -7.39
N ALA A 234 4.84 -0.60 -6.28
CA ALA A 234 4.31 0.00 -5.07
C ALA A 234 5.42 0.66 -4.25
N TYR A 235 5.03 1.59 -3.37
CA TYR A 235 5.88 2.28 -2.42
C TYR A 235 5.23 2.15 -1.06
N PHE A 236 6.00 1.89 -0.02
CA PHE A 236 5.51 1.68 1.33
C PHE A 236 6.37 2.45 2.32
N ASP A 237 5.81 2.78 3.48
CA ASP A 237 6.59 3.22 4.62
C ASP A 237 7.33 2.02 5.26
N GLN A 238 8.08 2.31 6.33
CA GLN A 238 8.79 1.28 7.09
C GLN A 238 7.85 0.26 7.75
N SER A 239 6.64 0.67 8.17
CA SER A 239 5.72 -0.19 8.92
C SER A 239 5.25 -1.40 8.10
N ALA A 240 5.22 -1.27 6.78
CA ALA A 240 4.91 -2.36 5.87
C ALA A 240 5.87 -3.56 5.97
N GLY A 241 7.10 -3.35 6.49
CA GLY A 241 8.12 -4.39 6.58
C GLY A 241 7.68 -5.61 7.40
N GLU A 242 6.81 -5.40 8.39
CA GLU A 242 6.24 -6.47 9.23
C GLU A 242 5.28 -7.37 8.45
N TYR A 243 4.55 -6.80 7.48
CA TYR A 243 3.50 -7.49 6.72
C TYR A 243 3.97 -8.02 5.35
N LEU A 244 5.10 -7.52 4.85
CA LEU A 244 5.66 -7.89 3.55
C LEU A 244 6.61 -9.10 3.62
N ASN A 245 6.73 -9.76 4.78
CA ASN A 245 7.60 -10.92 5.01
C ASN A 245 9.06 -10.69 4.58
N LEU A 246 9.55 -9.46 4.77
CA LEU A 246 10.90 -9.04 4.41
C LEU A 246 11.99 -9.64 5.32
N GLY A 247 11.59 -10.41 6.34
CA GLY A 247 12.43 -11.01 7.38
C GLY A 247 12.50 -12.55 7.39
N GLY A 248 12.01 -13.25 6.35
CA GLY A 248 12.27 -14.69 6.19
C GLY A 248 11.60 -15.62 7.22
N ASN A 249 10.48 -15.24 7.83
CA ASN A 249 9.61 -16.22 8.49
C ASN A 249 8.80 -16.95 7.42
N LYS A 250 9.00 -18.27 7.35
CA LYS A 250 8.47 -19.16 6.29
C LYS A 250 6.96 -19.36 6.34
N ASP A 251 6.28 -18.88 7.37
CA ASP A 251 4.90 -19.29 7.67
C ASP A 251 3.82 -18.44 6.98
N GLU A 252 4.17 -17.29 6.39
CA GLU A 252 3.20 -16.44 5.66
C GLU A 252 3.44 -16.37 4.15
N ALA A 253 4.51 -17.01 3.64
CA ALA A 253 4.84 -17.01 2.21
C ALA A 253 3.77 -17.68 1.32
N SER A 254 2.81 -18.40 1.90
CA SER A 254 1.75 -19.12 1.17
C SER A 254 0.53 -18.26 0.81
N LYS A 255 0.42 -17.02 1.29
CA LYS A 255 -0.78 -16.17 1.05
C LYS A 255 -0.61 -15.11 -0.04
N ASN A 256 0.59 -14.95 -0.62
CA ASN A 256 0.91 -13.85 -1.56
C ASN A 256 1.26 -14.31 -2.99
N SER A 257 0.93 -15.54 -3.39
CA SER A 257 1.07 -16.03 -4.78
C SER A 257 -0.26 -16.06 -5.52
#